data_AF-A0A1Q3HQJ3-F1
#
_entry.id   AF-A0A1Q3HQJ3-F1
#
_cell.length_a   1.000
_cell.length_b   1.000
_cell.length_c   1.000
_cell.angle_alpha   90.00
_cell.angle_beta   90.00
_cell.angle_gamma   90.00
#
_symmetry.space_group_name_H-M   'P 1'
#
loop_
_entity.id
_entity.type
_entity.pdbx_description
1 polymer ?
#
loop_
_entity_poly.entity_id
_entity_poly.type
_entity_poly.pdbx_seq_one_letter_code
_entity_poly.pdbx_strand_id
1 'polypeptide(L)'
;MAKRRLGELLRDDGLVDELQLRAALGFHNKWGVPLGQVVVDMGFCSAQQVLETLARQLRLPTVDLDSEVLDPQLADVLPAQVAEECRVVPLRLEGHRDSVLVVAITAPADPPALDEVARVSGKARVVTLLATDAAISRAIDRLYHPHLLDARRPVEPIPLPEADEHLPLVTNRAEYLMMGLVQGGAAASMTERSANGLPVLVPLTDELPARSRPTRREIPRVEVTGNPAVEREPQVWVYGWGVQATQGLLKLLEDAGLRARVARTQDVRAASPHAVVLAPVQSVEGVKRRGVQARLLLAGRAREEAQAWALGARGFLTGPLRADLLSQAIREQVDARPWEWRKAG
;
A
#
# COMPACT_ATOMS: atom_id res chain seq x y z
N MET A 1 -18.21 -28.03 30.26
CA MET A 1 -16.90 -27.40 30.56
C MET A 1 -16.74 -26.18 29.68
N ALA A 2 -16.32 -25.03 30.22
CA ALA A 2 -16.14 -23.81 29.44
C ALA A 2 -15.05 -24.03 28.36
N LYS A 3 -15.30 -23.60 27.13
CA LYS A 3 -14.31 -23.62 26.04
C LYS A 3 -13.11 -22.77 26.48
N ARG A 4 -11.94 -23.40 26.67
CA ARG A 4 -10.69 -22.68 27.03
C ARG A 4 -10.43 -21.59 26.00
N ARG A 5 -10.05 -20.40 26.45
CA ARG A 5 -9.85 -19.24 25.57
C ARG A 5 -8.50 -19.36 24.87
N LEU A 6 -8.38 -18.83 23.65
CA LEU A 6 -7.12 -18.85 22.89
C LEU A 6 -5.97 -18.25 23.71
N GLY A 7 -6.19 -17.11 24.37
CA GLY A 7 -5.18 -16.44 25.18
C GLY A 7 -4.67 -17.29 26.35
N GLU A 8 -5.55 -18.03 27.01
CA GLU A 8 -5.17 -18.95 28.09
C GLU A 8 -4.32 -20.09 27.54
N LEU A 9 -4.71 -20.66 26.39
CA LEU A 9 -3.95 -21.73 25.74
C LEU A 9 -2.55 -21.26 25.33
N LEU A 10 -2.44 -20.09 24.69
CA LEU A 10 -1.15 -19.53 24.30
C LEU A 10 -0.23 -19.31 25.51
N ARG A 11 -0.79 -18.87 26.65
CA ARG A 11 -0.03 -18.67 27.88
C ARG A 11 0.38 -20.00 28.50
N ASP A 12 -0.54 -20.96 28.57
CA ASP A 12 -0.27 -22.27 29.16
C ASP A 12 0.73 -23.08 28.33
N ASP A 13 0.78 -22.83 27.01
CA ASP A 13 1.80 -23.36 26.08
C ASP A 13 3.15 -22.62 26.19
N GLY A 14 3.25 -21.58 27.03
CA GLY A 14 4.47 -20.77 27.21
C GLY A 14 4.82 -19.87 26.02
N LEU A 15 3.88 -19.66 25.09
CA LEU A 15 4.08 -18.85 23.90
C LEU A 15 3.95 -17.35 24.19
N VAL A 16 3.16 -16.99 25.20
CA VAL A 16 3.00 -15.61 25.68
C VAL A 16 3.05 -15.57 27.21
N ASP A 17 3.63 -14.52 27.77
CA ASP A 17 3.54 -14.24 29.20
C ASP A 17 2.25 -13.46 29.56
N GLU A 18 2.00 -13.30 30.86
CA GLU A 18 0.79 -12.60 31.37
C GLU A 18 0.75 -11.12 30.95
N LEU A 19 1.90 -10.45 30.83
CA LEU A 19 1.97 -9.04 30.45
C LEU A 19 1.71 -8.86 28.94
N GLN A 20 2.34 -9.71 28.12
CA GLN A 20 2.14 -9.80 26.67
C GLN A 20 0.69 -10.14 26.34
N LEU A 21 0.10 -11.11 27.04
CA LEU A 21 -1.30 -11.47 26.86
C LEU A 21 -2.23 -10.30 27.20
N ARG A 22 -1.98 -9.58 28.30
CA ARG A 22 -2.77 -8.38 28.67
C ARG A 22 -2.65 -7.27 27.62
N ALA A 23 -1.44 -7.03 27.11
CA ALA A 23 -1.23 -6.07 26.03
C ALA A 23 -2.02 -6.46 24.77
N ALA A 24 -1.91 -7.73 24.35
CA ALA A 24 -2.62 -8.25 23.18
C ALA A 24 -4.15 -8.18 23.36
N LEU A 25 -4.68 -8.52 24.54
CA LEU A 25 -6.10 -8.40 24.86
C LEU A 25 -6.57 -6.94 24.87
N GLY A 26 -5.74 -6.02 25.36
CA GLY A 26 -6.03 -4.58 25.30
C GLY A 26 -6.20 -4.08 23.86
N PHE A 27 -5.34 -4.53 22.94
CA PHE A 27 -5.48 -4.23 21.51
C PHE A 27 -6.69 -4.93 20.88
N HIS A 28 -6.88 -6.23 21.12
CA HIS A 28 -8.05 -6.97 20.64
C HIS A 28 -9.36 -6.25 21.01
N ASN A 29 -9.53 -5.87 22.28
CA ASN A 29 -10.75 -5.20 22.76
C ASN A 29 -10.92 -3.78 22.20
N LYS A 30 -9.83 -3.03 22.06
CA LYS A 30 -9.88 -1.65 21.57
C LYS A 30 -10.17 -1.56 20.06
N TRP A 31 -9.71 -2.53 19.29
CA TRP A 31 -9.72 -2.50 17.82
C TRP A 31 -10.64 -3.54 17.18
N GLY A 32 -11.16 -4.51 17.96
CA GLY A 32 -12.00 -5.60 17.45
C GLY A 32 -11.26 -6.60 16.56
N VAL A 33 -9.93 -6.55 16.52
CA VAL A 33 -9.09 -7.41 15.68
C VAL A 33 -8.89 -8.76 16.38
N PRO A 34 -8.96 -9.91 15.69
CA PRO A 34 -8.80 -11.23 16.33
C PRO A 34 -7.52 -11.35 17.16
N LEU A 35 -7.62 -11.92 18.36
CA LEU A 35 -6.48 -12.04 19.28
C LEU A 35 -5.27 -12.75 18.65
N GLY A 36 -5.52 -13.80 17.86
CA GLY A 36 -4.49 -14.54 17.14
C GLY A 36 -3.68 -13.66 16.17
N GLN A 37 -4.34 -12.74 15.47
CA GLN A 37 -3.66 -11.78 14.59
C GLN A 37 -2.82 -10.80 15.42
N VAL A 38 -3.39 -10.29 16.53
CA VAL A 38 -2.70 -9.30 17.38
C VAL A 38 -1.40 -9.86 17.96
N VAL A 39 -1.38 -11.10 18.43
CA VAL A 39 -0.15 -11.71 18.99
C VAL A 39 0.92 -11.95 17.92
N VAL A 40 0.52 -12.15 16.65
CA VAL A 40 1.45 -12.25 15.51
C VAL A 40 1.98 -10.88 15.13
N ASP A 41 1.11 -9.88 14.99
CA ASP A 41 1.49 -8.51 14.63
C ASP A 41 2.41 -7.86 15.66
N MET A 42 2.25 -8.21 16.94
CA MET A 42 3.14 -7.77 18.02
C MET A 42 4.44 -8.58 18.12
N GLY A 43 4.61 -9.62 17.31
CA GLY A 43 5.78 -10.49 17.32
C GLY A 43 5.89 -11.39 18.55
N PHE A 44 4.80 -11.62 19.29
CA PHE A 44 4.80 -12.52 20.45
C PHE A 44 4.74 -13.98 20.02
N CYS A 45 3.95 -14.29 18.98
CA CYS A 45 3.83 -15.63 18.41
C CYS A 45 4.06 -15.60 16.90
N SER A 46 4.51 -16.72 16.33
CA SER A 46 4.42 -16.96 14.88
C SER A 46 2.99 -17.35 14.47
N ALA A 47 2.63 -17.12 13.21
CA ALA A 47 1.34 -17.54 12.65
C ALA A 47 1.12 -19.06 12.78
N GLN A 48 2.19 -19.85 12.69
CA GLN A 48 2.13 -21.31 12.82
C GLN A 48 1.79 -21.74 14.25
N GLN A 49 2.43 -21.13 15.25
CA GLN A 49 2.13 -21.42 16.67
C GLN A 49 0.66 -21.09 16.99
N VAL A 50 0.15 -19.96 16.49
CA VAL A 50 -1.26 -19.60 16.66
C VAL A 50 -2.19 -20.60 15.98
N LEU A 51 -1.86 -21.03 14.75
CA LEU A 51 -2.61 -22.04 14.02
C LEU A 51 -2.69 -23.36 14.78
N GLU A 52 -1.57 -23.86 15.31
CA GLU A 52 -1.51 -25.10 16.08
C GLU A 52 -2.35 -25.02 17.37
N THR A 53 -2.27 -23.89 18.09
CA THR A 53 -3.09 -23.69 19.29
C THR A 53 -4.59 -23.62 18.94
N LEU A 54 -4.96 -22.95 17.85
CA LEU A 54 -6.35 -22.90 17.35
C LEU A 54 -6.85 -24.28 16.92
N ALA A 55 -6.01 -25.07 16.25
CA ALA A 55 -6.32 -26.43 15.84
C ALA A 55 -6.62 -27.32 17.05
N ARG A 56 -5.81 -27.24 18.10
CA ARG A 56 -6.08 -27.93 19.37
C ARG A 56 -7.37 -27.44 20.02
N GLN A 57 -7.61 -26.12 20.04
CA GLN A 57 -8.80 -25.53 20.64
C GLN A 57 -10.10 -25.98 19.93
N LEU A 58 -10.06 -26.05 18.60
CA LEU A 58 -11.21 -26.38 17.76
C LEU A 58 -11.32 -27.88 17.44
N ARG A 59 -10.29 -28.68 17.77
CA ARG A 59 -10.15 -30.10 17.41
C ARG A 59 -10.26 -30.33 15.90
N LEU A 60 -9.67 -29.42 15.13
CA LEU A 60 -9.59 -29.52 13.68
C LEU A 60 -8.16 -29.86 13.26
N PRO A 61 -7.95 -30.67 12.22
CA PRO A 61 -6.61 -30.93 11.69
C PRO A 61 -6.08 -29.68 10.97
N THR A 62 -4.75 -29.55 10.90
CA THR A 62 -4.09 -28.52 10.10
C THR A 62 -3.63 -29.09 8.75
N VAL A 63 -3.44 -28.21 7.77
CA VAL A 63 -2.89 -28.56 6.46
C VAL A 63 -1.87 -27.52 6.03
N ASP A 64 -0.78 -27.97 5.41
CA ASP A 64 0.23 -27.11 4.79
C ASP A 64 -0.07 -26.96 3.29
N LEU A 65 -0.72 -25.86 2.93
CA LEU A 65 -1.14 -25.60 1.55
C LEU A 65 0.02 -25.32 0.59
N ASP A 66 1.19 -24.94 1.10
CA ASP A 66 2.34 -24.66 0.24
C ASP A 66 2.93 -25.97 -0.31
N SER A 67 2.80 -27.08 0.44
CA SER A 67 3.24 -28.41 0.05
C SER A 67 2.19 -29.22 -0.74
N GLU A 68 0.93 -28.80 -0.70
CA GLU A 68 -0.17 -29.48 -1.41
C GLU A 68 -0.17 -29.18 -2.92
N VAL A 69 -0.50 -30.21 -3.70
CA VAL A 69 -0.75 -30.09 -5.14
C VAL A 69 -2.26 -29.97 -5.35
N LEU A 70 -2.71 -28.78 -5.71
CA LEU A 70 -4.14 -28.50 -5.92
C LEU A 70 -4.55 -28.94 -7.32
N ASP A 71 -5.61 -29.74 -7.42
CA ASP A 71 -6.21 -30.14 -8.69
C ASP A 71 -6.96 -28.96 -9.32
N PRO A 72 -6.60 -28.51 -10.54
CA PRO A 72 -7.29 -27.42 -11.23
C PRO A 72 -8.80 -27.64 -11.40
N GLN A 73 -9.27 -28.90 -11.46
CA GLN A 73 -10.70 -29.22 -11.57
C GLN A 73 -11.52 -28.75 -10.36
N LEU A 74 -10.88 -28.51 -9.21
CA LEU A 74 -11.54 -27.97 -8.03
C LEU A 74 -12.02 -26.53 -8.21
N ALA A 75 -11.46 -25.80 -9.17
CA ALA A 75 -11.91 -24.45 -9.52
C ALA A 75 -13.34 -24.46 -10.12
N ASP A 76 -13.74 -25.56 -10.76
CA ASP A 76 -15.10 -25.73 -11.29
C ASP A 76 -16.12 -26.05 -10.18
N VAL A 77 -15.66 -26.64 -9.08
CA VAL A 77 -16.50 -27.02 -7.94
C VAL A 77 -16.80 -25.82 -7.05
N LEU A 78 -15.81 -24.95 -6.84
CA LEU A 78 -15.96 -23.74 -6.04
C LEU A 78 -15.43 -22.56 -6.85
N PRO A 79 -16.26 -21.59 -7.26
CA PRO A 79 -15.81 -20.40 -7.98
C PRO A 79 -14.86 -19.52 -7.15
N ALA A 80 -13.94 -18.84 -7.84
CA ALA A 80 -12.93 -17.95 -7.22
C ALA A 80 -13.54 -16.92 -6.26
N GLN A 81 -14.65 -16.29 -6.66
CA GLN A 81 -15.32 -15.28 -5.85
C GLN A 81 -15.74 -15.82 -4.48
N VAL A 82 -16.29 -17.04 -4.43
CA VAL A 82 -16.72 -17.67 -3.16
C VAL A 82 -15.50 -18.10 -2.35
N ALA A 83 -14.47 -18.63 -2.99
CA ALA A 83 -13.21 -18.97 -2.33
C ALA A 83 -12.55 -17.74 -1.66
N GLU A 84 -12.55 -16.60 -2.34
CA GLU A 84 -12.01 -15.33 -1.84
C GLU A 84 -12.86 -14.70 -0.73
N GLU A 85 -14.18 -14.59 -0.94
CA GLU A 85 -15.11 -13.99 0.03
C GLU A 85 -15.21 -14.81 1.32
N CYS A 86 -15.31 -16.14 1.20
CA CYS A 86 -15.40 -17.05 2.33
C CYS A 86 -14.03 -17.41 2.94
N ARG A 87 -12.91 -17.02 2.31
CA ARG A 87 -11.53 -17.42 2.67
C ARG A 87 -11.37 -18.93 2.79
N VAL A 88 -11.78 -19.64 1.75
CA VAL A 88 -11.79 -21.11 1.70
C VAL A 88 -11.07 -21.61 0.45
N VAL A 89 -10.29 -22.68 0.58
CA VAL A 89 -9.62 -23.34 -0.56
C VAL A 89 -10.11 -24.78 -0.67
N PRO A 90 -10.68 -25.21 -1.81
CA PRO A 90 -11.01 -26.62 -2.03
C PRO A 90 -9.73 -27.43 -2.22
N LEU A 91 -9.63 -28.58 -1.56
CA LEU A 91 -8.42 -29.42 -1.58
C LEU A 91 -8.61 -30.71 -2.35
N ARG A 92 -9.76 -31.36 -2.17
CA ARG A 92 -10.11 -32.62 -2.84
C ARG A 92 -11.56 -32.99 -2.59
N LEU A 93 -12.04 -33.91 -3.42
CA LEU A 93 -13.32 -34.57 -3.26
C LEU A 93 -13.10 -35.99 -2.70
N GLU A 94 -13.96 -36.39 -1.77
CA GLU A 94 -13.92 -37.70 -1.14
C GLU A 94 -15.31 -38.35 -1.09
N GLY A 95 -15.34 -39.66 -0.81
CA GLY A 95 -16.57 -40.43 -0.61
C GLY A 95 -17.21 -40.95 -1.90
N HIS A 96 -18.36 -41.59 -1.75
CA HIS A 96 -19.08 -42.18 -2.88
C HIS A 96 -19.63 -41.06 -3.78
N ARG A 97 -19.32 -41.10 -5.09
CA ARG A 97 -19.69 -40.07 -6.09
C ARG A 97 -19.26 -38.64 -5.68
N ASP A 98 -18.08 -38.49 -5.07
CA ASP A 98 -17.52 -37.17 -4.75
C ASP A 98 -18.45 -36.30 -3.89
N SER A 99 -19.10 -36.93 -2.91
CA SER A 99 -20.15 -36.32 -2.07
C SER A 99 -19.59 -35.46 -0.93
N VAL A 100 -18.31 -35.61 -0.60
CA VAL A 100 -17.63 -34.87 0.46
C VAL A 100 -16.60 -33.92 -0.16
N LEU A 101 -16.68 -32.63 0.17
CA LEU A 101 -15.66 -31.66 -0.19
C LEU A 101 -14.75 -31.42 1.02
N VAL A 102 -13.45 -31.66 0.85
CA VAL A 102 -12.45 -31.27 1.84
C VAL A 102 -11.94 -29.88 1.49
N VAL A 103 -12.01 -28.96 2.45
CA VAL A 103 -11.59 -27.57 2.27
C VAL A 103 -10.61 -27.13 3.36
N ALA A 104 -9.70 -26.23 3.01
CA ALA A 104 -8.92 -25.48 3.97
C ALA A 104 -9.60 -24.14 4.29
N ILE A 105 -9.61 -23.75 5.56
CA ILE A 105 -10.20 -22.50 6.04
C ILE A 105 -9.27 -21.78 7.01
N THR A 106 -9.48 -20.48 7.16
CA THR A 106 -8.91 -19.70 8.27
C THR A 106 -9.75 -19.83 9.54
N ALA A 107 -9.12 -19.79 10.71
CA ALA A 107 -9.83 -19.79 12.00
C ALA A 107 -10.14 -18.36 12.50
N PRO A 108 -11.26 -18.15 13.23
CA PRO A 108 -12.31 -19.12 13.53
C PRO A 108 -13.21 -19.40 12.30
N ALA A 109 -13.70 -20.63 12.20
CA ALA A 109 -14.65 -21.01 11.16
C ALA A 109 -15.93 -20.15 11.26
N ASP A 110 -16.33 -19.54 10.16
CA ASP A 110 -17.56 -18.77 10.04
C ASP A 110 -18.67 -19.69 9.51
N PRO A 111 -19.68 -20.08 10.32
CA PRO A 111 -20.70 -21.04 9.89
C PRO A 111 -21.46 -20.63 8.61
N PRO A 112 -21.89 -19.36 8.43
CA PRO A 112 -22.49 -18.89 7.19
C PRO A 112 -21.59 -19.08 5.96
N ALA A 113 -20.28 -18.86 6.10
CA ALA A 113 -19.34 -19.08 5.01
C ALA A 113 -19.25 -20.57 4.62
N LEU A 114 -19.28 -21.48 5.59
CA LEU A 114 -19.30 -22.92 5.32
C LEU A 114 -20.60 -23.39 4.69
N ASP A 115 -21.74 -22.83 5.12
CA ASP A 115 -23.05 -23.12 4.54
C ASP A 115 -23.12 -22.66 3.07
N GLU A 116 -22.56 -21.48 2.78
CA GLU A 116 -22.45 -20.97 1.42
C GLU A 116 -21.56 -21.85 0.53
N VAL A 117 -20.40 -22.26 1.04
CA VAL A 117 -19.51 -23.21 0.34
C VAL A 117 -20.22 -24.54 0.05
N ALA A 118 -20.97 -25.08 1.00
CA ALA A 118 -21.75 -26.31 0.80
C ALA A 118 -22.83 -26.12 -0.27
N ARG A 119 -23.55 -24.98 -0.23
CA ARG A 119 -24.62 -24.64 -1.17
C ARG A 119 -24.09 -24.48 -2.60
N VAL A 120 -22.97 -23.76 -2.78
CA VAL A 120 -22.38 -23.47 -4.09
C VAL A 120 -21.72 -24.72 -4.69
N SER A 121 -20.98 -25.48 -3.88
CA SER A 121 -20.32 -26.70 -4.34
C SER A 121 -21.28 -27.86 -4.65
N GLY A 122 -22.53 -27.77 -4.18
CA GLY A 122 -23.55 -28.81 -4.34
C GLY A 122 -23.20 -30.12 -3.63
N LYS A 123 -22.26 -30.10 -2.69
CA LYS A 123 -21.77 -31.29 -1.99
C LYS A 123 -22.54 -31.52 -0.70
N ALA A 124 -22.80 -32.79 -0.39
CA ALA A 124 -23.61 -33.18 0.76
C ALA A 124 -22.92 -32.90 2.11
N ARG A 125 -21.57 -32.88 2.11
CA ARG A 125 -20.78 -32.64 3.32
C ARG A 125 -19.51 -31.86 2.99
N VAL A 126 -19.19 -30.90 3.86
CA VAL A 126 -17.93 -30.16 3.83
C VAL A 126 -17.10 -30.56 5.06
N VAL A 127 -15.86 -30.96 4.84
CA VAL A 127 -14.88 -31.29 5.89
C VAL A 127 -13.81 -30.21 5.88
N THR A 128 -13.50 -29.65 7.05
CA THR A 128 -12.62 -28.48 7.16
C THR A 128 -11.26 -28.86 7.76
N LEU A 129 -10.21 -28.30 7.16
CA LEU A 129 -8.84 -28.30 7.63
C LEU A 129 -8.42 -26.86 7.91
N LEU A 130 -7.57 -26.63 8.90
CA LEU A 130 -7.10 -25.29 9.24
C LEU A 130 -5.77 -24.99 8.53
N ALA A 131 -5.69 -23.79 7.96
CA ALA A 131 -4.46 -23.23 7.40
C ALA A 131 -4.28 -21.78 7.85
N THR A 132 -3.07 -21.23 7.65
CA THR A 132 -2.82 -19.80 7.90
C THR A 132 -3.49 -18.96 6.81
N ASP A 133 -3.89 -17.72 7.16
CA ASP A 133 -4.49 -16.76 6.21
C ASP A 133 -3.59 -16.53 4.99
N ALA A 134 -2.28 -16.36 5.21
CA ALA A 134 -1.33 -16.19 4.14
C ALA A 134 -1.21 -17.41 3.22
N ALA A 135 -1.32 -18.63 3.76
CA ALA A 135 -1.31 -19.85 2.96
C ALA A 135 -2.60 -20.00 2.13
N ILE A 136 -3.76 -19.63 2.69
CA ILE A 136 -5.03 -19.59 1.97
C ILE A 136 -4.95 -18.62 0.80
N SER A 137 -4.49 -17.38 1.01
CA SER A 137 -4.36 -16.40 -0.08
C SER A 137 -3.46 -16.90 -1.20
N ARG A 138 -2.28 -17.46 -0.87
CA ARG A 138 -1.37 -18.03 -1.89
C ARG A 138 -2.00 -19.20 -2.64
N ALA A 139 -2.75 -20.06 -1.95
CA ALA A 139 -3.39 -21.21 -2.56
C ALA A 139 -4.54 -20.81 -3.50
N ILE A 140 -5.32 -19.77 -3.15
CA ILE A 140 -6.32 -19.17 -4.04
C ILE A 140 -5.63 -18.62 -5.29
N ASP A 141 -4.54 -17.86 -5.14
CA ASP A 141 -3.79 -17.33 -6.27
C ASP A 141 -3.27 -18.46 -7.19
N ARG A 142 -2.75 -19.55 -6.61
CA ARG A 142 -2.28 -20.73 -7.35
C ARG A 142 -3.39 -21.45 -8.11
N LEU A 143 -4.58 -21.56 -7.53
CA LEU A 143 -5.69 -22.34 -8.10
C LEU A 143 -6.45 -21.55 -9.17
N TYR A 144 -6.75 -20.27 -8.92
CA TYR A 144 -7.62 -19.46 -9.77
C TYR A 144 -6.88 -18.45 -10.64
N HIS A 145 -5.67 -18.05 -10.25
CA HIS A 145 -4.89 -17.02 -10.94
C HIS A 145 -3.47 -17.48 -11.30
N PRO A 146 -3.28 -18.63 -11.97
CA PRO A 146 -1.96 -19.21 -12.22
C PRO A 146 -1.02 -18.25 -12.99
N HIS A 147 -1.57 -17.41 -13.88
CA HIS A 147 -0.80 -16.42 -14.65
C HIS A 147 -0.30 -15.22 -13.82
N LEU A 148 -0.87 -14.95 -12.64
CA LEU A 148 -0.34 -13.92 -11.74
C LEU A 148 0.96 -14.36 -11.06
N LEU A 149 1.22 -15.67 -11.00
CA LEU A 149 2.48 -16.22 -10.48
C LEU A 149 3.62 -16.08 -11.49
N ASP A 150 3.32 -16.09 -12.79
CA ASP A 150 4.30 -15.81 -13.86
C ASP A 150 4.81 -14.35 -13.84
N ALA A 151 4.07 -13.43 -13.22
CA ALA A 151 4.51 -12.05 -13.02
C ALA A 151 5.61 -11.91 -11.95
N ARG A 152 5.90 -12.96 -11.18
CA ARG A 152 7.14 -13.07 -10.39
C ARG A 152 8.24 -13.70 -11.24
N ARG A 153 8.67 -13.00 -12.30
CA ARG A 153 10.02 -13.29 -12.82
C ARG A 153 10.98 -13.20 -11.64
N PRO A 154 11.89 -14.18 -11.43
CA PRO A 154 13.00 -13.98 -10.53
C PRO A 154 13.62 -12.65 -10.89
N VAL A 155 13.62 -11.70 -9.97
CA VAL A 155 14.47 -10.53 -10.12
C VAL A 155 15.87 -11.12 -10.15
N GLU A 156 16.49 -11.19 -11.33
CA GLU A 156 17.91 -11.47 -11.42
C GLU A 156 18.56 -10.51 -10.43
N PRO A 157 19.27 -11.02 -9.41
CA PRO A 157 19.89 -10.14 -8.43
C PRO A 157 20.76 -9.18 -9.22
N ILE A 158 20.38 -7.90 -9.21
CA ILE A 158 21.21 -6.84 -9.78
C ILE A 158 22.52 -6.95 -8.99
N PRO A 159 23.65 -7.31 -9.62
CA PRO A 159 24.91 -7.26 -8.92
C PRO A 159 25.08 -5.82 -8.47
N LEU A 160 25.10 -5.61 -7.15
CA LEU A 160 25.56 -4.34 -6.62
C LEU A 160 26.98 -4.17 -7.19
N PRO A 161 27.32 -3.02 -7.78
CA PRO A 161 28.71 -2.76 -8.10
C PRO A 161 29.48 -3.00 -6.80
N GLU A 162 30.48 -3.88 -6.85
CA GLU A 162 31.40 -4.07 -5.74
C GLU A 162 31.82 -2.68 -5.30
N ALA A 163 31.66 -2.38 -4.01
CA ALA A 163 31.92 -1.05 -3.49
C ALA A 163 33.36 -0.70 -3.86
N ASP A 164 33.51 0.17 -4.86
CA ASP A 164 34.82 0.67 -5.28
C ASP A 164 35.43 1.28 -4.02
N GLU A 165 36.52 0.68 -3.51
CA GLU A 165 37.21 1.12 -2.27
C GLU A 165 37.75 2.56 -2.37
N HIS A 166 37.58 3.19 -3.53
CA HIS A 166 38.03 4.52 -3.87
C HIS A 166 36.92 5.49 -4.25
N LEU A 167 35.68 5.31 -3.78
CA LEU A 167 34.71 6.42 -3.82
C LEU A 167 35.14 7.50 -2.80
N PRO A 168 35.61 8.69 -3.23
CA PRO A 168 35.89 9.75 -2.27
C PRO A 168 34.54 10.25 -1.72
N LEU A 169 34.41 10.27 -0.40
CA LEU A 169 33.22 10.78 0.26
C LEU A 169 33.17 12.31 0.10
N VAL A 170 32.55 12.79 -0.98
CA VAL A 170 32.40 14.23 -1.23
C VAL A 170 31.28 14.78 -0.34
N THR A 171 31.67 15.38 0.78
CA THR A 171 30.75 15.96 1.78
C THR A 171 30.31 17.39 1.48
N ASN A 172 30.68 17.97 0.32
CA ASN A 172 30.34 19.36 0.01
C ASN A 172 29.79 19.58 -1.40
N ARG A 173 28.78 20.45 -1.51
CA ARG A 173 27.85 20.57 -2.65
C ARG A 173 28.42 21.27 -3.89
N ALA A 174 29.67 21.74 -3.85
CA ALA A 174 30.26 22.59 -4.90
C ALA A 174 30.91 21.80 -6.05
N GLU A 175 31.34 20.56 -5.83
CA GLU A 175 32.11 19.81 -6.85
C GLU A 175 31.24 19.12 -7.90
N TYR A 176 29.95 18.88 -7.63
CA TYR A 176 29.02 18.30 -8.61
C TYR A 176 28.84 19.18 -9.86
N LEU A 177 29.12 20.48 -9.77
CA LEU A 177 29.04 21.42 -10.91
C LEU A 177 30.24 21.29 -11.87
N MET A 178 31.39 20.77 -11.42
CA MET A 178 32.60 20.69 -12.25
C MET A 178 32.66 19.44 -13.13
N MET A 179 31.90 18.39 -12.82
CA MET A 179 31.84 17.18 -13.65
C MET A 179 30.82 17.29 -14.81
N GLY A 180 30.04 18.37 -14.86
CA GLY A 180 29.05 18.65 -15.92
C GLY A 180 29.58 19.39 -17.15
N LEU A 181 30.88 19.77 -17.19
CA LEU A 181 31.45 20.59 -18.27
C LEU A 181 32.43 19.85 -19.20
N VAL A 182 32.36 18.52 -19.30
CA VAL A 182 33.28 17.73 -20.15
C VAL A 182 32.57 16.94 -21.27
N GLN A 183 31.33 17.30 -21.64
CA GLN A 183 30.76 16.81 -22.91
C GLN A 183 29.91 17.91 -23.58
N GLY A 184 30.45 18.51 -24.64
CA GLY A 184 29.73 19.41 -25.56
C GLY A 184 30.45 20.73 -25.79
N GLY A 185 31.29 20.80 -26.82
CA GLY A 185 32.11 21.96 -27.15
C GLY A 185 31.34 23.16 -27.73
N ALA A 186 31.84 24.36 -27.42
CA ALA A 186 31.99 25.48 -28.34
C ALA A 186 32.91 26.53 -27.69
N ALA A 187 33.82 27.06 -28.49
CA ALA A 187 34.95 27.89 -28.10
C ALA A 187 34.57 29.25 -27.50
N ALA A 188 35.37 29.73 -26.54
CA ALA A 188 35.62 31.16 -26.36
C ALA A 188 37.00 31.39 -25.69
N SER A 189 37.90 31.93 -26.52
CA SER A 189 39.11 32.71 -26.26
C SER A 189 39.76 32.73 -24.87
N MET A 190 41.04 32.35 -24.89
CA MET A 190 42.08 32.56 -23.89
C MET A 190 42.74 33.94 -24.05
N THR A 191 42.78 34.74 -22.98
CA THR A 191 43.64 35.94 -22.78
C THR A 191 43.60 36.25 -21.29
N GLU A 192 44.66 36.34 -20.48
CA GLU A 192 46.12 36.34 -20.65
C GLU A 192 46.75 35.56 -19.48
N ARG A 193 47.94 34.98 -19.68
CA ARG A 193 48.72 34.32 -18.62
C ARG A 193 49.77 35.29 -18.08
N SER A 194 49.93 35.35 -16.76
CA SER A 194 51.16 35.90 -16.15
C SER A 194 52.21 34.80 -16.01
N ALA A 195 53.49 35.19 -16.11
CA ALA A 195 54.63 34.34 -16.43
C ALA A 195 54.98 33.22 -15.43
N ASN A 196 54.36 33.16 -14.24
CA ASN A 196 54.68 32.16 -13.21
C ASN A 196 53.53 31.18 -12.89
N GLY A 197 52.52 31.07 -13.75
CA GLY A 197 51.58 29.92 -13.73
C GLY A 197 50.61 29.83 -12.55
N LEU A 198 50.47 30.87 -11.74
CA LEU A 198 49.43 30.96 -10.70
C LEU A 198 48.31 31.93 -11.13
N PRO A 199 47.03 31.63 -10.84
CA PRO A 199 45.94 32.59 -11.04
C PRO A 199 46.13 33.79 -10.11
N VAL A 200 46.07 35.00 -10.65
CA VAL A 200 46.08 36.24 -9.87
C VAL A 200 44.69 36.40 -9.23
N LEU A 201 44.62 36.30 -7.91
CA LEU A 201 43.41 36.64 -7.15
C LEU A 201 43.30 38.16 -7.06
N VAL A 202 42.19 38.70 -7.58
CA VAL A 202 41.79 40.08 -7.31
C VAL A 202 41.37 40.17 -5.83
N PRO A 203 41.89 41.12 -5.03
CA PRO A 203 41.52 41.21 -3.62
C PRO A 203 40.05 41.58 -3.49
N LEU A 204 39.35 40.90 -2.59
CA LEU A 204 37.96 41.19 -2.26
C LEU A 204 37.92 42.52 -1.48
N THR A 205 37.56 43.62 -2.15
CA THR A 205 37.22 44.86 -1.45
C THR A 205 35.81 44.75 -0.88
N ASP A 206 35.68 45.12 0.40
CA ASP A 206 34.50 44.99 1.26
C ASP A 206 33.40 46.03 0.96
N GLU A 207 33.15 46.32 -0.31
CA GLU A 207 32.11 47.24 -0.76
C GLU A 207 31.09 46.45 -1.57
N LEU A 208 30.02 46.00 -0.89
CA LEU A 208 28.82 45.47 -1.52
C LEU A 208 28.18 46.58 -2.38
N PRO A 209 28.16 46.48 -3.72
CA PRO A 209 27.45 47.47 -4.52
C PRO A 209 25.95 47.38 -4.21
N ALA A 210 25.37 48.54 -3.89
CA ALA A 210 23.96 48.67 -3.57
C ALA A 210 23.09 47.99 -4.64
N ARG A 211 22.13 47.19 -4.17
CA ARG A 211 21.16 46.47 -4.98
C ARG A 211 20.47 47.42 -5.96
N SER A 212 20.92 47.40 -7.21
CA SER A 212 20.10 47.86 -8.30
C SER A 212 18.97 46.83 -8.43
N ARG A 213 17.75 47.21 -8.06
CA ARG A 213 16.56 46.43 -8.42
C ARG A 213 16.66 46.16 -9.93
N PRO A 214 16.69 44.91 -10.42
CA PRO A 214 16.55 44.69 -11.84
C PRO A 214 15.21 45.32 -12.22
N THR A 215 15.28 46.39 -13.01
CA THR A 215 14.13 46.99 -13.66
C THR A 215 13.38 45.86 -14.34
N ARG A 216 12.06 45.84 -14.14
CA ARG A 216 11.12 44.91 -14.73
C ARG A 216 11.24 45.01 -16.25
N ARG A 217 12.22 44.33 -16.84
CA ARG A 217 12.20 43.99 -18.25
C ARG A 217 11.01 43.08 -18.39
N GLU A 218 9.98 43.59 -19.06
CA GLU A 218 8.87 42.79 -19.51
C GLU A 218 9.46 41.57 -20.21
N ILE A 219 9.31 40.42 -19.56
CA ILE A 219 9.55 39.13 -20.19
C ILE A 219 8.61 39.17 -21.40
N PRO A 220 9.12 39.10 -22.64
CA PRO A 220 8.26 39.08 -23.80
C PRO A 220 7.23 37.99 -23.56
N ARG A 221 5.95 38.34 -23.66
CA ARG A 221 4.85 37.38 -23.61
C ARG A 221 5.13 36.41 -24.76
N VAL A 222 5.80 35.31 -24.44
CA VAL A 222 5.70 34.12 -25.26
C VAL A 222 4.26 33.72 -25.07
N GLU A 223 3.43 34.14 -26.02
CA GLU A 223 2.15 33.49 -26.26
C GLU A 223 2.52 32.06 -26.62
N VAL A 224 2.60 31.24 -25.57
CA VAL A 224 2.53 29.80 -25.70
C VAL A 224 1.17 29.57 -26.31
N THR A 225 1.12 29.53 -27.65
CA THR A 225 0.11 28.86 -28.45
C THR A 225 0.26 27.35 -28.22
N GLY A 226 0.24 26.97 -26.94
CA GLY A 226 0.04 25.61 -26.47
C GLY A 226 -1.46 25.43 -26.39
N ASN A 227 -1.98 24.83 -27.46
CA ASN A 227 -3.29 24.22 -27.59
C ASN A 227 -4.15 24.24 -26.30
N PRO A 228 -5.29 24.97 -26.25
CA PRO A 228 -6.21 24.96 -25.11
C PRO A 228 -6.88 23.59 -24.87
N ALA A 229 -6.47 22.55 -25.62
CA ALA A 229 -6.90 21.17 -25.51
C ALA A 229 -5.79 20.21 -25.03
N VAL A 230 -4.88 20.63 -24.15
CA VAL A 230 -4.27 19.64 -23.23
C VAL A 230 -5.30 19.43 -22.14
N GLU A 231 -6.15 18.43 -22.37
CA GLU A 231 -7.17 17.94 -21.45
C GLU A 231 -6.62 17.96 -20.02
N ARG A 232 -7.29 18.74 -19.15
CA ARG A 232 -6.94 18.87 -17.74
C ARG A 232 -7.27 17.56 -17.02
N GLU A 233 -6.53 16.50 -17.31
CA GLU A 233 -6.67 15.22 -16.64
C GLU A 233 -6.32 15.37 -15.16
N PRO A 234 -7.14 14.85 -14.25
CA PRO A 234 -6.92 15.02 -12.84
C PRO A 234 -5.71 14.24 -12.37
N GLN A 235 -4.70 14.95 -11.85
CA GLN A 235 -3.53 14.31 -11.28
C GLN A 235 -3.88 13.76 -9.89
N VAL A 236 -4.14 12.46 -9.80
CA VAL A 236 -4.45 11.77 -8.54
C VAL A 236 -3.16 11.34 -7.87
N TRP A 237 -2.96 11.75 -6.63
CA TRP A 237 -1.72 11.51 -5.88
C TRP A 237 -2.03 10.63 -4.68
N VAL A 238 -1.43 9.44 -4.63
CA VAL A 238 -1.58 8.48 -3.54
C VAL A 238 -0.50 8.77 -2.50
N TYR A 239 -0.88 9.11 -1.27
CA TYR A 239 0.07 9.52 -0.23
C TYR A 239 -0.16 8.79 1.09
N GLY A 240 0.93 8.33 1.71
CA GLY A 240 0.92 7.86 3.09
C GLY A 240 0.23 6.51 3.33
N TRP A 241 0.08 5.70 2.27
CA TRP A 241 -0.37 4.31 2.34
C TRP A 241 0.83 3.36 2.43
N GLY A 242 0.63 2.17 3.02
CA GLY A 242 1.63 1.11 2.98
C GLY A 242 1.92 0.64 1.55
N VAL A 243 3.04 -0.05 1.33
CA VAL A 243 3.50 -0.44 -0.02
C VAL A 243 2.44 -1.26 -0.77
N GLN A 244 1.84 -2.26 -0.12
CA GLN A 244 0.80 -3.09 -0.73
C GLN A 244 -0.48 -2.31 -1.04
N ALA A 245 -0.97 -1.51 -0.09
CA ALA A 245 -2.15 -0.68 -0.30
C ALA A 245 -1.93 0.37 -1.40
N THR A 246 -0.72 0.92 -1.50
CA THR A 246 -0.33 1.85 -2.56
C THR A 246 -0.41 1.18 -3.92
N GLN A 247 0.15 -0.02 -4.09
CA GLN A 247 0.09 -0.75 -5.35
C GLN A 247 -1.34 -1.11 -5.74
N GLY A 248 -2.15 -1.59 -4.79
CA GLY A 248 -3.58 -1.87 -5.01
C GLY A 248 -4.34 -0.63 -5.46
N LEU A 249 -4.12 0.52 -4.79
CA LEU A 249 -4.78 1.78 -5.15
C LEU A 249 -4.37 2.29 -6.52
N LEU A 250 -3.08 2.21 -6.89
CA LEU A 250 -2.62 2.63 -8.22
C LEU A 250 -3.25 1.77 -9.31
N LYS A 251 -3.31 0.45 -9.11
CA LYS A 251 -3.95 -0.47 -10.04
C LYS A 251 -5.46 -0.19 -10.17
N LEU A 252 -6.16 -0.01 -9.05
CA LEU A 252 -7.59 0.33 -9.05
C LEU A 252 -7.89 1.66 -9.76
N LEU A 253 -7.00 2.64 -9.60
CA LEU A 253 -7.11 3.93 -10.28
C LEU A 253 -6.85 3.78 -11.78
N GLU A 254 -5.85 3.00 -12.16
CA GLU A 254 -5.52 2.69 -13.56
C GLU A 254 -6.67 1.94 -14.26
N ASP A 255 -7.25 0.93 -13.61
CA ASP A 255 -8.42 0.19 -14.09
C ASP A 255 -9.66 1.10 -14.26
N ALA A 256 -9.76 2.15 -13.45
CA ALA A 256 -10.79 3.18 -13.55
C ALA A 256 -10.50 4.28 -14.59
N GLY A 257 -9.39 4.15 -15.34
CA GLY A 257 -8.92 5.11 -16.35
C GLY A 257 -8.35 6.40 -15.76
N LEU A 258 -7.97 6.40 -14.47
CA LEU A 258 -7.43 7.55 -13.77
C LEU A 258 -5.91 7.44 -13.64
N ARG A 259 -5.18 8.44 -14.12
CA ARG A 259 -3.73 8.51 -13.94
C ARG A 259 -3.38 8.91 -12.52
N ALA A 260 -2.85 7.94 -11.77
CA ALA A 260 -2.42 8.12 -10.40
C ALA A 260 -0.90 7.95 -10.23
N ARG A 261 -0.33 8.66 -9.25
CA ARG A 261 1.09 8.50 -8.88
C ARG A 261 1.27 8.50 -7.37
N VAL A 262 2.34 7.86 -6.90
CA VAL A 262 2.74 7.96 -5.49
C VAL A 262 3.33 9.33 -5.23
N ALA A 263 2.87 9.99 -4.18
CA ALA A 263 3.40 11.26 -3.71
C ALA A 263 4.16 11.09 -2.40
N ARG A 264 5.22 11.86 -2.23
CA ARG A 264 5.94 12.04 -0.96
C ARG A 264 5.39 13.27 -0.23
N THR A 265 5.75 13.43 1.04
CA THR A 265 5.28 14.56 1.86
C THR A 265 5.62 15.92 1.23
N GLN A 266 6.79 16.06 0.60
CA GLN A 266 7.20 17.27 -0.10
C GLN A 266 6.35 17.56 -1.34
N ASP A 267 5.94 16.50 -2.05
CA ASP A 267 5.10 16.64 -3.24
C ASP A 267 3.74 17.17 -2.78
N VAL A 268 3.09 16.52 -1.81
CA VAL A 268 1.79 16.95 -1.26
C VAL A 268 1.79 18.41 -0.81
N ARG A 269 2.90 18.92 -0.27
CA ARG A 269 3.05 20.32 0.12
C ARG A 269 3.17 21.28 -1.07
N ALA A 270 3.82 20.85 -2.14
CA ALA A 270 3.98 21.61 -3.38
C ALA A 270 2.81 21.41 -4.37
N ALA A 271 1.82 20.59 -4.00
CA ALA A 271 0.70 20.22 -4.85
C ALA A 271 -0.18 21.42 -5.17
N SER A 272 -0.59 21.52 -6.44
CA SER A 272 -1.49 22.58 -6.89
C SER A 272 -2.91 22.38 -6.33
N PRO A 273 -3.75 23.43 -6.28
CA PRO A 273 -5.17 23.32 -5.89
C PRO A 273 -6.04 22.42 -6.79
N HIS A 274 -5.49 21.97 -7.91
CA HIS A 274 -6.15 21.06 -8.86
C HIS A 274 -5.74 19.59 -8.68
N ALA A 275 -4.70 19.30 -7.89
CA ALA A 275 -4.33 17.93 -7.57
C ALA A 275 -5.30 17.34 -6.53
N VAL A 276 -5.65 16.07 -6.72
CA VAL A 276 -6.44 15.30 -5.74
C VAL A 276 -5.49 14.37 -5.00
N VAL A 277 -5.37 14.54 -3.69
CA VAL A 277 -4.52 13.71 -2.84
C VAL A 277 -5.38 12.70 -2.11
N LEU A 278 -5.19 11.42 -2.41
CA LEU A 278 -5.81 10.29 -1.74
C LEU A 278 -4.88 9.79 -0.62
N ALA A 279 -5.30 9.92 0.63
CA ALA A 279 -4.48 9.58 1.79
C ALA A 279 -5.31 9.04 2.96
N PRO A 280 -4.73 8.21 3.85
CA PRO A 280 -5.42 7.86 5.09
C PRO A 280 -5.39 9.06 6.05
N VAL A 281 -6.42 9.20 6.89
CA VAL A 281 -6.57 10.32 7.84
C VAL A 281 -5.28 10.58 8.64
N GLN A 282 -4.68 9.51 9.16
CA GLN A 282 -3.50 9.55 10.03
C GLN A 282 -2.26 10.13 9.33
N SER A 283 -2.10 9.87 8.03
CA SER A 283 -0.92 10.32 7.28
C SER A 283 -0.94 11.82 6.98
N VAL A 284 -2.12 12.45 7.02
CA VAL A 284 -2.30 13.87 6.71
C VAL A 284 -2.15 14.77 7.93
N GLU A 285 -2.35 14.23 9.14
CA GLU A 285 -2.19 14.97 10.41
C GLU A 285 -0.82 15.66 10.55
N GLY A 286 0.26 14.94 10.19
CA GLY A 286 1.63 15.49 10.23
C GLY A 286 1.92 16.53 9.15
N VAL A 287 1.17 16.50 8.04
CA VAL A 287 1.38 17.41 6.90
C VAL A 287 0.71 18.76 7.14
N LYS A 288 -0.47 18.76 7.80
CA LYS A 288 -1.35 19.92 7.95
C LYS A 288 -0.79 21.08 8.80
N ARG A 289 0.31 20.88 9.55
CA ARG A 289 0.98 22.00 10.26
C ARG A 289 1.51 23.12 9.33
N ARG A 290 1.62 22.89 8.01
CA ARG A 290 1.94 23.92 7.00
C ARG A 290 1.08 23.67 5.74
N GLY A 291 0.27 24.66 5.37
CA GLY A 291 -0.91 24.54 4.50
C GLY A 291 -0.71 23.78 3.19
N VAL A 292 -1.44 22.67 3.07
CA VAL A 292 -1.60 21.90 1.82
C VAL A 292 -2.72 22.56 1.01
N GLN A 293 -2.44 22.88 -0.26
CA GLN A 293 -3.41 23.54 -1.14
C GLN A 293 -4.21 22.55 -2.00
N ALA A 294 -3.78 21.28 -2.09
CA ALA A 294 -4.46 20.24 -2.86
C ALA A 294 -5.82 19.83 -2.28
N ARG A 295 -6.66 19.24 -3.13
CA ARG A 295 -7.96 18.67 -2.74
C ARG A 295 -7.73 17.35 -2.03
N LEU A 296 -8.04 17.29 -0.74
CA LEU A 296 -7.82 16.11 0.09
C LEU A 296 -9.03 15.17 0.01
N LEU A 297 -8.82 13.96 -0.49
CA LEU A 297 -9.76 12.84 -0.39
C LEU A 297 -9.21 11.87 0.66
N LEU A 298 -9.81 11.86 1.84
CA LEU A 298 -9.28 11.08 2.97
C LEU A 298 -10.03 9.77 3.12
N ALA A 299 -9.31 8.71 3.49
CA ALA A 299 -9.92 7.41 3.77
C ALA A 299 -9.63 6.94 5.19
N GLY A 300 -10.58 6.27 5.81
CA GLY A 300 -10.47 5.80 7.19
C GLY A 300 -11.70 5.04 7.66
N ARG A 301 -11.86 4.90 8.97
CA ARG A 301 -13.05 4.31 9.58
C ARG A 301 -14.12 5.37 9.81
N ALA A 302 -15.39 4.97 9.90
CA ALA A 302 -16.50 5.91 10.13
C ALA A 302 -16.26 6.88 11.31
N ARG A 303 -15.63 6.42 12.39
CA ARG A 303 -15.29 7.26 13.56
C ARG A 303 -14.24 8.34 13.29
N GLU A 304 -13.47 8.22 12.21
CA GLU A 304 -12.40 9.15 11.79
C GLU A 304 -12.93 10.23 10.83
N GLU A 305 -14.22 10.19 10.47
CA GLU A 305 -14.84 11.13 9.54
C GLU A 305 -14.78 12.58 10.03
N ALA A 306 -15.20 12.84 11.28
CA ALA A 306 -15.14 14.18 11.87
C ALA A 306 -13.72 14.76 11.88
N GLN A 307 -12.72 13.88 12.08
CA GLN A 307 -11.31 14.23 12.04
C GLN A 307 -10.85 14.54 10.62
N ALA A 308 -11.31 13.79 9.61
CA ALA A 308 -11.01 14.06 8.21
C ALA A 308 -11.50 15.45 7.78
N TRP A 309 -12.72 15.83 8.16
CA TRP A 309 -13.27 17.17 7.90
C TRP A 309 -12.48 18.25 8.64
N ALA A 310 -12.12 18.02 9.90
CA ALA A 310 -11.24 18.92 10.65
C ALA A 310 -9.85 19.07 10.00
N LEU A 311 -9.39 18.09 9.21
CA LEU A 311 -8.17 18.14 8.41
C LEU A 311 -8.34 18.83 7.05
N GLY A 312 -9.55 19.29 6.71
CA GLY A 312 -9.82 19.97 5.44
C GLY A 312 -10.01 19.00 4.28
N ALA A 313 -10.40 17.76 4.56
CA ALA A 313 -10.90 16.84 3.55
C ALA A 313 -12.05 17.50 2.77
N ARG A 314 -12.10 17.24 1.46
CA ARG A 314 -13.25 17.56 0.61
C ARG A 314 -14.12 16.34 0.33
N GLY A 315 -13.62 15.15 0.65
CA GLY A 315 -14.36 13.90 0.62
C GLY A 315 -13.76 12.92 1.62
N PHE A 316 -14.60 12.01 2.12
CA PHE A 316 -14.20 10.96 3.05
C PHE A 316 -14.70 9.60 2.57
N LEU A 317 -13.83 8.59 2.56
CA LEU A 317 -14.15 7.23 2.16
C LEU A 317 -13.97 6.28 3.35
N THR A 318 -15.01 5.52 3.64
CA THR A 318 -14.96 4.45 4.65
C THR A 318 -14.40 3.17 4.05
N GLY A 319 -13.56 2.46 4.80
CA GLY A 319 -13.07 1.13 4.39
C GLY A 319 -14.16 0.05 4.49
N PRO A 320 -14.07 -1.04 3.69
CA PRO A 320 -13.07 -1.28 2.64
C PRO A 320 -13.27 -0.40 1.40
N LEU A 321 -12.17 0.07 0.80
CA LEU A 321 -12.21 0.96 -0.36
C LEU A 321 -12.66 0.20 -1.61
N ARG A 322 -13.79 0.59 -2.18
CA ARG A 322 -14.31 0.02 -3.43
C ARG A 322 -13.95 0.90 -4.63
N ALA A 323 -13.68 0.27 -5.77
CA ALA A 323 -13.24 0.93 -7.00
C ALA A 323 -14.26 1.93 -7.57
N ASP A 324 -15.54 1.56 -7.52
CA ASP A 324 -16.68 2.38 -7.95
C ASP A 324 -16.78 3.67 -7.12
N LEU A 325 -16.74 3.55 -5.79
CA LEU A 325 -16.81 4.70 -4.87
C LEU A 325 -15.58 5.61 -4.98
N LEU A 326 -14.40 5.01 -5.17
CA LEU A 326 -13.15 5.74 -5.29
C LEU A 326 -13.07 6.54 -6.61
N SER A 327 -13.46 5.92 -7.72
CA SER A 327 -13.50 6.58 -9.04
C SER A 327 -14.55 7.69 -9.08
N GLN A 328 -15.73 7.46 -8.52
CA GLN A 328 -16.78 8.48 -8.40
C GLN A 328 -16.31 9.66 -7.54
N ALA A 329 -15.78 9.38 -6.34
CA ALA A 329 -15.33 10.43 -5.44
C ALA A 329 -14.22 11.28 -6.04
N ILE A 330 -13.30 10.67 -6.79
CA ILE A 330 -12.25 11.42 -7.49
C ILE A 330 -12.83 12.27 -8.60
N ARG A 331 -13.72 11.74 -9.45
CA ARG A 331 -14.35 12.52 -10.53
C ARG A 331 -15.15 13.71 -9.99
N GLU A 332 -15.88 13.52 -8.89
CA GLU A 332 -16.61 14.60 -8.21
C GLU A 332 -15.68 15.70 -7.67
N GLN A 333 -14.52 15.32 -7.13
CA GLN A 333 -13.50 16.29 -6.69
C GLN A 333 -12.89 17.07 -7.85
N VAL A 334 -12.88 16.52 -9.06
CA VAL A 334 -12.28 17.12 -10.26
C VAL A 334 -13.26 18.10 -10.89
N ASP A 335 -14.54 17.72 -10.96
CA ASP A 335 -15.64 18.51 -11.52
C ASP A 335 -16.14 19.64 -10.59
N ALA A 336 -15.59 19.75 -9.38
CA ALA A 336 -15.90 20.76 -8.37
C ALA A 336 -17.40 20.83 -7.98
N ARG A 337 -18.12 19.71 -8.08
CA ARG A 337 -19.52 19.61 -7.63
C ARG A 337 -19.57 19.47 -6.09
N PRO A 338 -20.51 20.13 -5.39
CA PRO A 338 -20.70 19.91 -3.97
C PRO A 338 -21.11 18.45 -3.69
N TRP A 339 -20.49 17.85 -2.67
CA TRP A 339 -20.74 16.47 -2.24
C TRP A 339 -22.15 16.33 -1.67
N GLU A 340 -23.06 15.74 -2.44
CA GLU A 340 -24.43 15.45 -1.99
C GLU A 340 -24.79 13.99 -2.29
N TRP A 341 -24.64 13.11 -1.29
CA TRP A 341 -25.64 12.06 -1.09
C TRP A 341 -25.78 11.72 0.40
N ARG A 342 -27.01 11.96 0.89
CA ARG A 342 -27.49 11.58 2.22
C ARG A 342 -27.87 10.11 2.18
N LYS A 343 -27.45 9.36 3.21
CA LYS A 343 -28.10 8.16 3.78
C LYS A 343 -28.64 7.13 2.77
N ALA A 344 -27.85 6.09 2.54
CA ALA A 344 -28.33 4.73 2.27
C ALA A 344 -27.15 3.79 2.56
N GLY A 345 -27.20 2.78 3.40
CA GLY A 345 -28.22 2.17 4.24
C GLY A 345 -27.49 1.00 4.89
#